data_AF-A0A0X8JD05-F1
#
_entry.id   AF-A0A0X8JD05-F1
#
_cell.length_a   1.000
_cell.length_b   1.000
_cell.length_c   1.000
_cell.angle_alpha   90.00
_cell.angle_beta   90.00
_cell.angle_gamma   90.00
#
_symmetry.space_group_name_H-M   'P 1'
#
loop_
_entity.id
_entity.type
_entity.pdbx_description
1 polymer ?
#
loop_
_entity_poly.entity_id
_entity_poly.type
_entity_poly.pdbx_seq_one_letter_code
_entity_poly.pdbx_strand_id
1 'polypeptide(L)'
;MTRRSGSSIRGEYTSHAGNKRLKRAMFRSAFASLRSDPVSRAYYDRKIAQGKRHNQAVMALAHRRILTLHAMIRDGALYDPQPTHQLPAAA
;
A
#
# COMPACT_ATOMS: atom_id res chain seq x y z
N MET A 1 15.23 -29.71 2.73
CA MET A 1 13.92 -29.95 2.08
C MET A 1 12.96 -30.50 3.11
N THR A 2 12.03 -29.69 3.62
CA THR A 2 10.96 -30.17 4.52
C THR A 2 9.60 -29.81 3.94
N ARG A 3 8.95 -30.86 3.44
CA ARG A 3 7.55 -30.93 3.01
C ARG A 3 6.65 -30.58 4.20
N ARG A 4 5.84 -29.51 4.13
CA ARG A 4 4.82 -29.20 5.14
C ARG A 4 3.46 -29.14 4.44
N SER A 5 2.62 -30.12 4.78
CA SER A 5 1.27 -30.31 4.27
C SER A 5 0.39 -29.08 4.53
N GLY A 6 -0.46 -28.79 3.56
CA GLY A 6 -1.48 -27.76 3.65
C GLY A 6 -2.52 -28.09 4.71
N SER A 7 -2.53 -27.31 5.79
CA SER A 7 -3.70 -26.99 6.63
C SER A 7 -3.41 -25.85 7.62
N SER A 8 -2.13 -25.49 7.83
CA SER A 8 -1.71 -24.31 8.60
C SER A 8 -1.72 -23.02 7.76
N ILE A 9 -2.86 -22.68 7.15
CA ILE A 9 -3.07 -21.30 6.63
C ILE A 9 -3.46 -20.35 7.79
N ARG A 10 -3.78 -20.90 8.97
CA ARG A 10 -3.68 -20.18 10.26
C ARG A 10 -2.24 -20.18 10.75
N GLY A 11 -1.37 -19.50 10.01
CA GLY A 11 -0.07 -19.13 10.54
C GLY A 11 -0.25 -18.03 11.58
N GLU A 12 -0.26 -18.40 12.87
CA GLU A 12 -0.22 -17.50 14.04
C GLU A 12 1.09 -16.69 14.14
N TYR A 13 1.90 -16.67 13.08
CA TYR A 13 3.19 -16.03 13.05
C TYR A 13 3.17 -14.85 12.06
N THR A 14 3.41 -13.65 12.58
CA THR A 14 3.66 -12.49 11.71
C THR A 14 4.99 -12.71 11.00
N SER A 15 4.99 -12.82 9.68
CA SER A 15 6.23 -12.93 8.92
C SER A 15 7.02 -11.62 9.07
N HIS A 16 8.25 -11.75 9.60
CA HIS A 16 9.20 -10.64 9.72
C HIS A 16 10.12 -10.53 8.49
N ALA A 17 9.85 -11.34 7.47
CA ALA A 17 10.57 -11.36 6.21
C ALA A 17 10.35 -10.08 5.38
N GLY A 18 11.25 -9.84 4.43
CA GLY A 18 11.20 -8.71 3.50
C GLY A 18 12.20 -7.58 3.82
N ASN A 19 12.30 -6.63 2.89
CA ASN A 19 13.27 -5.54 2.98
C ASN A 19 12.86 -4.48 4.02
N LYS A 20 13.52 -4.52 5.19
CA LYS A 20 13.26 -3.58 6.30
C LYS A 20 13.57 -2.13 5.95
N ARG A 21 14.58 -1.87 5.10
CA ARG A 21 14.96 -0.52 4.66
C ARG A 21 13.84 0.09 3.82
N LEU A 22 13.34 -0.67 2.84
CA LEU A 22 12.24 -0.25 1.99
C LEU A 22 10.96 0.02 2.80
N LYS A 23 10.59 -0.89 3.70
CA LYS A 23 9.41 -0.72 4.55
C LYS A 23 9.48 0.57 5.40
N ARG A 24 10.63 0.84 6.03
CA ARG A 24 10.86 2.06 6.83
C ARG A 24 10.80 3.33 5.99
N ALA A 25 11.43 3.33 4.81
CA ALA A 25 11.40 4.46 3.90
C ALA A 25 9.97 4.75 3.42
N MET A 26 9.22 3.71 3.03
CA MET A 26 7.85 3.85 2.55
C MET A 26 6.88 4.28 3.65
N PHE A 27 7.09 3.85 4.89
CA PHE A 27 6.30 4.35 6.02
C PHE A 27 6.46 5.86 6.20
N ARG A 28 7.71 6.37 6.18
CA ARG A 28 7.97 7.82 6.27
C ARG A 28 7.38 8.59 5.08
N SER A 29 7.53 8.06 3.87
CA SER A 29 6.95 8.64 2.64
C SER A 29 5.43 8.73 2.71
N ALA A 30 4.77 7.65 3.17
CA ALA A 30 3.31 7.63 3.35
C ALA A 30 2.87 8.63 4.42
N PHE A 31 3.58 8.69 5.54
CA PHE A 31 3.26 9.65 6.60
C PHE A 31 3.39 11.10 6.15
N ALA A 32 4.46 11.45 5.41
CA ALA A 32 4.63 12.79 4.86
C ALA A 32 3.51 13.16 3.86
N SER A 33 3.06 12.19 3.05
CA SER A 33 1.99 12.42 2.06
C SER A 33 0.64 12.76 2.67
N LEU A 34 0.39 12.43 3.94
CA LEU A 34 -0.86 12.81 4.63
C LEU A 34 -1.02 14.32 4.79
N ARG A 35 0.08 15.08 4.75
CA ARG A 35 0.07 16.54 4.85
C ARG A 35 -0.02 17.23 3.50
N SER A 36 0.60 16.66 2.46
CA SER A 36 0.78 17.33 1.16
C SER A 36 -0.21 16.88 0.08
N ASP A 37 -0.80 15.69 0.21
CA ASP A 37 -1.66 15.12 -0.83
C ASP A 37 -3.08 14.80 -0.30
N PRO A 38 -4.11 15.51 -0.78
CA PRO A 38 -5.49 15.27 -0.35
C PRO A 38 -6.01 13.88 -0.73
N VAL A 39 -5.52 13.28 -1.83
CA VAL A 39 -5.94 11.93 -2.27
C VAL A 39 -5.39 10.84 -1.35
N SER A 40 -4.16 11.03 -0.87
CA SER A 40 -3.57 10.18 0.17
C SER A 40 -4.31 10.32 1.50
N ARG A 41 -4.70 11.55 1.87
CA ARG A 41 -5.46 11.82 3.09
C ARG A 41 -6.84 11.16 3.07
N ALA A 42 -7.61 11.35 2.00
CA ALA A 42 -8.93 10.74 1.86
C ALA A 42 -8.87 9.21 1.93
N TYR A 43 -7.84 8.59 1.34
CA TYR A 43 -7.65 7.14 1.45
C TYR A 43 -7.33 6.69 2.88
N TYR A 44 -6.48 7.44 3.58
CA TYR A 44 -6.16 7.18 4.97
C TYR A 44 -7.42 7.28 5.86
N ASP A 45 -8.20 8.35 5.72
CA ASP A 45 -9.43 8.57 6.49
C ASP A 45 -10.45 7.46 6.21
N ARG A 46 -10.59 7.03 4.94
CA ARG A 46 -11.40 5.85 4.59
C ARG A 46 -10.93 4.58 5.31
N LYS A 47 -9.60 4.38 5.47
CA LYS A 47 -9.07 3.22 6.20
C LYS A 47 -9.31 3.32 7.71
N ILE A 48 -9.25 4.51 8.28
CA ILE A 48 -9.63 4.74 9.69
C ILE A 48 -11.13 4.47 9.89
N ALA A 49 -11.99 4.96 9.00
CA ALA A 49 -13.43 4.68 9.03
C ALA A 49 -13.78 3.19 8.92
N GLN A 50 -12.93 2.40 8.24
CA GLN A 50 -13.02 0.93 8.20
C GLN A 50 -12.54 0.24 9.48
N GLY A 51 -12.29 0.98 10.57
CA GLY A 51 -11.85 0.45 11.86
C GLY A 51 -10.38 0.03 11.91
N LYS A 52 -9.56 0.42 10.93
CA LYS A 52 -8.12 0.09 10.94
C LYS A 52 -7.39 1.00 11.93
N ARG A 53 -6.44 0.43 12.66
CA ARG A 53 -5.54 1.20 13.53
C ARG A 53 -4.66 2.13 12.68
N HIS A 54 -4.22 3.26 13.25
CA HIS A 54 -3.34 4.23 12.58
C HIS A 54 -2.19 3.57 11.78
N ASN A 55 -1.39 2.72 12.44
CA ASN A 55 -0.26 2.04 11.78
C ASN A 55 -0.70 1.15 10.61
N GLN A 56 -1.86 0.50 10.72
CA GLN A 56 -2.42 -0.31 9.63
C GLN A 56 -2.87 0.56 8.46
N ALA A 57 -3.51 1.70 8.74
CA ALA A 57 -3.93 2.65 7.72
C ALA A 57 -2.72 3.28 7.00
N VAL A 58 -1.67 3.68 7.72
CA VAL A 58 -0.43 4.20 7.12
C VAL A 58 0.28 3.14 6.27
N MET A 59 0.33 1.88 6.73
CA MET A 59 0.92 0.80 5.92
C MET A 59 0.09 0.49 4.68
N ALA A 60 -1.25 0.52 4.77
CA ALA A 60 -2.11 0.37 3.60
C ALA A 60 -1.91 1.52 2.59
N LEU A 61 -1.67 2.74 3.07
CA LEU A 61 -1.31 3.87 2.22
C LEU A 61 0.07 3.69 1.59
N ALA A 62 1.06 3.24 2.36
CA ALA A 62 2.40 2.95 1.85
C ALA A 62 2.37 1.91 0.72
N HIS A 63 1.59 0.84 0.87
CA HIS A 63 1.40 -0.15 -0.20
C HIS A 63 0.79 0.45 -1.46
N ARG A 64 -0.24 1.30 -1.32
CA ARG A 64 -0.84 2.01 -2.46
C ARG A 64 0.21 2.85 -3.20
N ARG A 65 1.04 3.59 -2.47
CA ARG A 65 2.12 4.43 -3.04
C ARG A 65 3.17 3.60 -3.78
N ILE A 66 3.56 2.45 -3.23
CA ILE A 66 4.48 1.52 -3.90
C ILE A 66 3.91 1.06 -5.24
N LEU A 67 2.62 0.70 -5.29
CA LEU A 67 1.97 0.29 -6.53
C LEU A 67 1.91 1.42 -7.56
N THR A 68 1.60 2.66 -7.15
CA THR A 68 1.64 3.83 -8.03
C THR A 68 3.04 4.07 -8.58
N LEU A 69 4.08 4.05 -7.73
CA LEU A 69 5.47 4.24 -8.15
C LEU A 69 5.91 3.13 -9.12
N HIS A 70 5.52 1.89 -8.86
CA HIS A 70 5.80 0.77 -9.75
C HIS A 70 5.12 0.95 -11.12
N ALA A 71 3.86 1.39 -11.15
CA ALA A 71 3.16 1.69 -12.40
C ALA A 71 3.84 2.82 -13.18
N MET A 72 4.20 3.91 -12.50
CA MET A 72 4.91 5.04 -13.11
C MET A 72 6.25 4.62 -13.74
N ILE A 73 7.04 3.82 -13.03
CA ILE A 73 8.33 3.33 -13.54
C ILE A 73 8.13 2.38 -14.73
N ARG A 74 7.12 1.51 -14.66
CA ARG A 74 6.78 0.56 -15.73
C ARG A 74 6.32 1.26 -17.00
N ASP A 75 5.47 2.28 -16.86
CA ASP A 75 4.81 2.96 -17.97
C ASP A 75 5.58 4.20 -18.46
N GLY A 76 6.68 4.56 -17.78
CA GLY A 76 7.45 5.78 -18.07
C GLY A 76 6.66 7.08 -17.81
N ALA A 77 5.64 7.03 -16.96
CA ALA A 77 4.71 8.12 -16.71
C ALA A 77 5.07 8.93 -15.45
N LEU A 78 4.74 10.22 -15.47
CA LEU A 78 4.86 11.10 -14.30
C LEU A 78 3.73 10.84 -13.29
N TYR A 79 3.92 11.31 -12.07
CA TYR A 79 2.92 11.14 -11.01
C TYR A 79 1.67 11.94 -11.33
N ASP A 80 0.54 11.23 -11.45
CA ASP A 80 -0.80 11.82 -11.48
C ASP A 80 -1.51 11.51 -10.15
N PRO A 81 -1.91 12.54 -9.36
CA PRO A 81 -2.64 12.33 -8.12
C PRO A 81 -4.02 11.68 -8.33
N GLN A 82 -4.58 11.71 -9.55
CA GLN A 82 -5.76 10.94 -9.92
C GLN A 82 -5.34 9.51 -10.26
N PRO A 83 -5.68 8.49 -9.45
CA PRO A 83 -5.49 7.12 -9.88
C PRO A 83 -6.53 6.88 -10.97
N THR A 84 -6.05 6.59 -12.17
CA THR A 84 -6.83 6.01 -13.26
C THR A 84 -7.58 4.76 -12.78
N HIS A 85 -8.76 5.00 -12.22
CA HIS A 85 -9.91 4.12 -12.37
C HIS A 85 -10.92 4.83 -13.27
N GLN A 86 -10.44 5.37 -14.40
CA GLN A 86 -11.23 5.23 -15.60
C GLN A 86 -11.01 3.78 -16.03
N LEU A 87 -11.85 2.87 -15.53
CA LEU A 87 -12.17 1.69 -16.31
C LEU A 87 -12.53 2.21 -17.70
N PRO A 88 -12.01 1.64 -18.80
CA PRO A 88 -12.58 1.96 -20.10
C PRO A 88 -14.07 1.73 -19.97
N ALA A 89 -14.86 2.79 -20.16
CA ALA A 89 -16.30 2.66 -20.30
C ALA A 89 -16.48 1.64 -21.42
N ALA A 90 -16.94 0.44 -21.06
CA ALA A 90 -17.21 -0.61 -22.03
C ALA A 90 -18.16 -0.01 -23.07
N ALA A 91 -17.71 -0.01 -24.33
CA ALA A 91 -18.52 0.33 -25.48
C ALA A 91 -19.55 -0.77 -25.75
#